data_AF-A0A8T5J2J2-F1
#
_entry.id   AF-A0A8T5J2J2-F1
#
_cell.length_a   1.000
_cell.length_b   1.000
_cell.length_c   1.000
_cell.angle_alpha   90.00
_cell.angle_beta   90.00
_cell.angle_gamma   90.00
#
_symmetry.space_group_name_H-M   'P 1'
#
loop_
_entity.id
_entity.type
_entity.pdbx_description
1 polymer ?
#
loop_
_entity_poly.entity_id
_entity_poly.type
_entity_poly.pdbx_seq_one_letter_code
_entity_poly.pdbx_strand_id
1 'polypeptide(L)'
;MHILNKKKEIIKFYIRKNPNCTYKEIRRHTKIKVERIYKNMKEAYIDAGVKLSKNLLKRNELQQRKEVVKFIKNNPTCTVSEIQIKLRVNIPRLYGSIINAYESAETNYPEREIDYGVRNPKVIKRCKIYESKVIKYLEKLGDVKPQVRVKNKIIDCLFCYNKKKFVVEIKDFRSRNNITKSQIKQLEQYMKLVGINNGLIICPKESFPKRNNHRNIYIENLNIKILSDEDIRGRSISYLLNAR
;
A
#
# COMPACT_ATOMS: atom_id res chain seq x y z
N MET A 1 28.53 8.84 -48.48
CA MET A 1 28.89 9.85 -47.44
C MET A 1 27.76 10.87 -47.15
N HIS A 2 27.04 11.36 -48.17
CA HIS A 2 26.08 12.48 -48.04
C HIS A 2 24.89 12.25 -47.07
N ILE A 3 24.37 11.01 -46.97
CA ILE A 3 23.22 10.68 -46.11
C ILE A 3 23.58 10.71 -44.61
N LEU A 4 24.82 10.31 -44.27
CA LEU A 4 25.27 10.25 -42.88
C LEU A 4 25.41 11.65 -42.29
N ASN A 5 25.98 12.58 -43.06
CA ASN A 5 26.12 13.99 -42.67
C ASN A 5 24.76 14.65 -42.47
N LYS A 6 23.79 14.39 -43.36
CA LYS A 6 22.42 14.90 -43.20
C LYS A 6 21.75 14.42 -41.90
N LYS A 7 21.96 13.14 -41.53
CA LYS A 7 21.45 12.59 -40.26
C LYS A 7 22.15 13.19 -39.03
N LYS A 8 23.46 13.46 -39.11
CA LYS A 8 24.20 14.16 -38.04
C LYS A 8 23.63 15.55 -37.78
N GLU A 9 23.39 16.34 -38.83
CA GLU A 9 22.86 17.70 -38.71
C GLU A 9 21.44 17.74 -38.10
N ILE A 10 20.56 16.80 -38.49
CA ILE A 10 19.22 16.68 -37.88
C ILE A 10 19.33 16.44 -36.37
N ILE A 11 20.23 15.56 -35.93
CA ILE A 11 20.45 15.26 -34.51
C ILE A 11 21.02 16.49 -33.78
N LYS A 12 22.02 17.16 -34.35
CA LYS A 12 22.63 18.38 -33.77
C LYS A 12 21.59 19.48 -33.58
N PHE A 13 20.79 19.74 -34.61
CA PHE A 13 19.71 20.73 -34.55
C PHE A 13 18.69 20.38 -33.47
N TYR A 14 18.28 19.12 -33.36
CA TYR A 14 17.34 18.68 -32.35
C TYR A 14 17.90 18.85 -30.92
N ILE A 15 19.17 18.48 -30.69
CA ILE A 15 19.85 18.65 -29.39
C ILE A 15 19.96 20.12 -29.01
N ARG A 16 20.33 21.00 -29.95
CA ARG A 16 20.39 22.45 -29.72
C ARG A 16 19.06 23.03 -29.29
N LYS A 17 17.96 22.60 -29.94
CA LYS A 17 16.60 23.01 -29.55
C LYS A 17 16.11 22.37 -28.24
N ASN A 18 16.63 21.20 -27.87
CA ASN A 18 16.19 20.44 -26.70
C ASN A 18 17.38 19.93 -25.87
N PRO A 19 18.09 20.78 -25.10
CA PRO A 19 19.35 20.43 -24.42
C PRO A 19 19.25 19.34 -23.33
N ASN A 20 18.04 18.91 -22.96
CA ASN A 20 17.80 17.85 -21.98
C ASN A 20 17.29 16.55 -22.59
N CYS A 21 17.29 16.42 -23.92
CA CYS A 21 16.69 15.27 -24.58
C CYS A 21 17.50 13.97 -24.39
N THR A 22 16.78 12.87 -24.29
CA THR A 22 17.28 11.49 -24.18
C THR A 22 17.36 10.80 -25.55
N TYR A 23 18.07 9.67 -25.63
CA TYR A 23 18.08 8.79 -26.81
C TYR A 23 16.67 8.49 -27.35
N LYS A 24 15.71 8.24 -26.45
CA LYS A 24 14.33 7.89 -26.80
C LYS A 24 13.62 9.06 -27.48
N GLU A 25 13.81 10.28 -26.96
CA GLU A 25 13.17 11.48 -27.52
C GLU A 25 13.73 11.82 -28.90
N ILE A 26 15.06 11.77 -29.07
CA ILE A 26 15.69 11.97 -30.38
C ILE A 26 15.15 10.94 -31.37
N ARG A 27 15.13 9.65 -31.02
CA ARG A 27 14.60 8.60 -31.89
C ARG A 27 13.12 8.79 -32.21
N ARG A 28 12.30 9.20 -31.24
CA ARG A 28 10.85 9.38 -31.44
C ARG A 28 10.55 10.49 -32.46
N HIS A 29 11.28 11.60 -32.37
CA HIS A 29 11.03 12.82 -33.15
C HIS A 29 11.78 12.86 -34.48
N THR A 30 13.03 12.40 -34.50
CA THR A 30 13.85 12.41 -35.73
C THR A 30 13.77 11.10 -36.52
N LYS A 31 13.20 10.03 -35.93
CA LYS A 31 13.23 8.65 -36.42
C LYS A 31 14.64 8.07 -36.60
N ILE A 32 15.67 8.73 -36.06
CA ILE A 32 17.06 8.30 -36.15
C ILE A 32 17.53 7.76 -34.79
N LYS A 33 18.19 6.59 -34.81
CA LYS A 33 18.90 6.05 -33.63
C LYS A 33 20.26 6.73 -33.52
N VAL A 34 20.53 7.40 -32.40
CA VAL A 34 21.80 8.14 -32.17
C VAL A 34 22.99 7.19 -32.22
N GLU A 35 22.83 5.98 -31.69
CA GLU A 35 23.85 4.95 -31.59
C GLU A 35 24.29 4.41 -32.96
N ARG A 36 23.54 4.70 -34.04
CA ARG A 36 23.92 4.38 -35.42
C ARG A 36 24.77 5.47 -36.07
N ILE A 37 24.85 6.65 -35.47
CA ILE A 37 25.48 7.85 -36.04
C ILE A 37 26.66 8.33 -35.18
N TYR A 38 26.54 8.20 -33.85
CA TYR A 38 27.55 8.53 -32.85
C TYR A 38 27.82 7.32 -31.97
N LYS A 39 29.02 7.23 -31.38
CA LYS A 39 29.37 6.13 -30.48
C LYS A 39 28.54 6.18 -29.19
N ASN A 40 28.19 7.39 -28.74
CA ASN A 40 27.39 7.63 -27.54
C ASN A 40 26.76 9.03 -27.57
N MET A 41 25.83 9.30 -26.64
CA MET A 41 25.14 10.57 -26.49
C MET A 41 26.09 11.72 -26.19
N LYS A 42 27.18 11.47 -25.46
CA LYS A 42 28.13 12.51 -25.06
C LYS A 42 28.79 13.11 -26.31
N GLU A 43 29.19 12.29 -27.26
CA GLU A 43 29.72 12.75 -28.56
C GLU A 43 28.70 13.57 -29.34
N ALA A 44 27.44 13.12 -29.40
CA ALA A 44 26.38 13.85 -30.11
C ALA A 44 26.16 15.26 -29.52
N TYR A 45 26.24 15.39 -28.20
CA TYR A 45 26.14 16.69 -27.49
C TYR A 45 27.37 17.58 -27.73
N ILE A 46 28.58 17.00 -27.69
CA ILE A 46 29.83 17.73 -27.98
C ILE A 46 29.78 18.28 -29.42
N ASP A 47 29.42 17.46 -30.39
CA ASP A 47 29.30 17.87 -31.80
C ASP A 47 28.19 18.94 -31.98
N ALA A 48 27.10 18.84 -31.22
CA ALA A 48 26.06 19.86 -31.19
C ALA A 48 26.50 21.18 -30.52
N GLY A 49 27.64 21.21 -29.81
CA GLY A 49 28.09 22.37 -29.02
C GLY A 49 27.26 22.60 -27.74
N VAL A 50 26.60 21.56 -27.22
CA VAL A 50 25.72 21.64 -26.05
C VAL A 50 26.32 20.82 -24.90
N LYS A 51 26.38 21.38 -23.69
CA LYS A 51 26.83 20.63 -22.51
C LYS A 51 25.80 19.55 -22.15
N LEU A 52 26.24 18.30 -22.05
CA LEU A 52 25.38 17.19 -21.65
C LEU A 52 24.81 17.43 -20.24
N SER A 53 23.49 17.38 -20.12
CA SER A 53 22.78 17.56 -18.86
C SER A 53 23.27 16.58 -17.79
N LYS A 54 23.42 17.05 -16.54
CA LYS A 54 23.83 16.20 -15.40
C LYS A 54 22.91 14.99 -15.23
N ASN A 55 21.64 15.14 -15.59
CA ASN A 55 20.62 14.09 -15.52
C ASN A 55 20.81 12.97 -16.55
N LEU A 56 21.60 13.22 -17.60
CA LEU A 56 21.92 12.25 -18.66
C LEU A 56 23.26 11.56 -18.41
N LEU A 57 24.05 12.05 -17.47
CA LEU A 57 25.27 11.39 -17.03
C LEU A 57 24.93 10.22 -16.12
N LYS A 58 25.55 9.07 -16.37
CA LYS A 58 25.44 7.91 -15.48
C LYS A 58 26.14 8.26 -14.16
N ARG A 59 25.35 8.47 -13.11
CA ARG A 59 25.86 8.65 -11.74
C ARG A 59 26.21 7.29 -11.15
N ASN A 60 27.40 7.17 -10.55
CA ASN A 60 27.72 5.98 -9.78
C ASN A 60 26.94 5.95 -8.45
N GLU A 61 26.90 4.81 -7.79
CA GLU A 61 26.13 4.66 -6.54
C GLU A 61 26.61 5.62 -5.45
N LEU A 62 27.92 5.79 -5.31
CA LEU A 62 28.53 6.68 -4.32
C LEU A 62 28.12 8.14 -4.52
N GLN A 63 28.06 8.62 -5.77
CA GLN A 63 27.61 9.97 -6.12
C GLN A 63 26.14 10.16 -5.76
N GLN A 64 25.29 9.18 -6.07
CA GLN A 64 23.87 9.23 -5.72
C GLN A 64 23.68 9.29 -4.21
N ARG A 65 24.45 8.49 -3.44
CA ARG A 65 24.43 8.54 -1.98
C ARG A 65 24.85 9.91 -1.44
N LYS A 66 25.94 10.48 -1.95
CA LYS A 66 26.41 11.82 -1.55
C LYS A 66 25.37 12.92 -1.85
N GLU A 67 24.71 12.84 -3.01
CA GLU A 67 23.65 13.77 -3.38
C GLU A 67 22.43 13.66 -2.45
N VAL A 68 22.02 12.44 -2.09
CA VAL A 68 20.93 12.19 -1.14
C VAL A 68 21.27 12.76 0.24
N VAL A 69 22.44 12.46 0.79
CA VAL A 69 22.88 12.99 2.09
C VAL A 69 22.88 14.52 2.09
N LYS A 70 23.46 15.13 1.05
CA LYS A 70 23.46 16.59 0.92
C LYS A 70 22.05 17.17 0.84
N PHE A 71 21.15 16.52 0.11
CA PHE A 71 19.77 16.97 -0.02
C PHE A 71 19.01 16.88 1.31
N ILE A 72 19.18 15.79 2.07
CA ILE A 72 18.57 15.61 3.40
C ILE A 72 19.11 16.65 4.38
N LYS A 73 20.44 16.84 4.46
CA LYS A 73 21.05 17.86 5.34
C LYS A 73 20.49 19.26 5.06
N ASN A 74 20.22 19.58 3.79
CA ASN A 74 19.65 20.87 3.39
C ASN A 74 18.12 20.95 3.55
N ASN A 75 17.42 19.81 3.69
CA ASN A 75 15.96 19.73 3.74
C ASN A 75 15.53 18.63 4.73
N PRO A 76 15.73 18.82 6.05
CA PRO A 76 15.56 17.76 7.05
C PRO A 76 14.11 17.27 7.21
N THR A 77 13.12 17.99 6.66
CA THR A 77 11.70 17.62 6.73
C THR A 77 11.20 16.92 5.47
N CYS A 78 12.06 16.71 4.47
CA CYS A 78 11.64 16.24 3.14
C CYS A 78 11.07 14.80 3.14
N THR A 79 10.14 14.55 2.22
CA THR A 79 9.53 13.23 2.02
C THR A 79 10.42 12.33 1.17
N VAL A 80 10.23 11.00 1.27
CA VAL A 80 10.85 10.03 0.35
C VAL A 80 10.57 10.40 -1.10
N SER A 81 9.33 10.77 -1.42
CA SER A 81 8.90 11.13 -2.77
C SER A 81 9.60 12.37 -3.29
N GLU A 82 9.79 13.39 -2.46
CA GLU A 82 10.51 14.61 -2.84
C GLU A 82 11.96 14.31 -3.19
N ILE A 83 12.65 13.52 -2.37
CA ILE A 83 14.04 13.11 -2.64
C ILE A 83 14.11 12.33 -3.95
N GLN A 84 13.24 11.33 -4.12
CA GLN A 84 13.22 10.48 -5.32
C GLN A 84 12.90 11.27 -6.59
N ILE A 85 11.96 12.23 -6.54
CA ILE A 85 11.57 13.06 -7.69
C ILE A 85 12.68 14.06 -8.03
N LYS A 86 13.20 14.79 -7.03
CA LYS A 86 14.20 15.85 -7.24
C LYS A 86 15.54 15.27 -7.67
N LEU A 87 15.99 14.21 -7.03
CA LEU A 87 17.29 13.60 -7.33
C LEU A 87 17.20 12.47 -8.35
N ARG A 88 16.00 12.01 -8.75
CA ARG A 88 15.81 10.86 -9.66
C ARG A 88 16.55 9.62 -9.18
N VAL A 89 16.43 9.30 -7.90
CA VAL A 89 17.05 8.14 -7.24
C VAL A 89 15.98 7.20 -6.68
N ASN A 90 16.37 5.98 -6.34
CA ASN A 90 15.51 5.03 -5.63
C ASN A 90 16.10 4.77 -4.23
N ILE A 91 15.52 5.42 -3.21
CA ILE A 91 16.00 5.33 -1.82
C ILE A 91 16.01 3.89 -1.28
N PRO A 92 14.94 3.08 -1.36
CA PRO A 92 15.00 1.69 -0.93
C PRO A 92 16.13 0.88 -1.57
N ARG A 93 16.43 1.11 -2.84
CA ARG A 93 17.55 0.45 -3.52
C ARG A 93 18.91 0.92 -3.01
N LEU A 94 19.08 2.22 -2.75
CA LEU A 94 20.35 2.77 -2.29
C LEU A 94 20.59 2.47 -0.81
N TYR A 95 19.62 2.68 0.07
CA TYR A 95 19.83 2.66 1.51
C TYR A 95 19.08 1.52 2.23
N GLY A 96 18.24 0.76 1.53
CA GLY A 96 17.32 -0.21 2.14
C GLY A 96 16.06 0.46 2.70
N SER A 97 16.23 1.54 3.45
CA SER A 97 15.14 2.33 4.05
C SER A 97 15.43 3.83 3.97
N ILE A 98 14.40 4.66 4.19
CA ILE A 98 14.59 6.11 4.34
C ILE A 98 15.29 6.47 5.65
N ILE A 99 15.08 5.67 6.70
CA ILE A 99 15.69 5.88 8.02
C ILE A 99 17.22 5.81 7.89
N ASN A 100 17.74 4.78 7.21
CA ASN A 100 19.17 4.60 6.97
C ASN A 100 19.78 5.76 6.15
N ALA A 101 18.99 6.37 5.25
CA ALA A 101 19.44 7.52 4.47
C ALA A 101 19.56 8.79 5.34
N TYR A 102 18.66 8.96 6.31
CA TYR A 102 18.67 10.04 7.29
C TYR A 102 19.79 9.85 8.33
N GLU A 103 20.00 8.63 8.82
CA GLU A 103 21.14 8.26 9.66
C GLU A 103 22.48 8.56 8.97
N SER A 104 22.60 8.18 7.68
CA SER A 104 23.78 8.50 6.87
C SER A 104 24.00 10.00 6.67
N ALA A 105 22.94 10.80 6.87
CA ALA A 105 22.99 12.25 6.83
C ALA A 105 23.12 12.88 8.22
N GLU A 106 23.31 12.09 9.27
CA GLU A 106 23.40 12.56 10.67
C GLU A 106 22.21 13.46 11.03
N THR A 107 21.03 13.14 10.50
CA THR A 107 19.80 13.93 10.64
C THR A 107 18.69 13.01 11.14
N ASN A 108 17.92 13.45 12.13
CA ASN A 108 16.78 12.68 12.63
C ASN A 108 15.68 12.59 11.56
N TYR A 109 15.15 11.38 11.33
CA TYR A 109 14.01 11.21 10.45
C TYR A 109 12.78 11.87 11.09
N PRO A 110 12.10 12.81 10.39
CA PRO A 110 10.96 13.51 10.97
C PRO A 110 9.83 12.52 11.26
N GLU A 111 9.46 12.36 12.53
CA GLU A 111 8.22 11.70 12.89
C GLU A 111 7.05 12.50 12.33
N ARG A 112 6.13 11.82 11.66
CA ARG A 112 4.94 12.45 11.09
C ARG A 112 3.73 11.89 11.81
N GLU A 113 2.83 12.79 12.21
CA GLU A 113 1.51 12.38 12.65
C GLU A 113 0.83 11.61 11.52
N ILE A 114 0.46 10.37 11.79
CA ILE A 114 -0.24 9.54 10.81
C ILE A 114 -1.71 9.90 10.90
N ASP A 115 -2.11 10.91 10.15
CA ASP A 115 -3.48 11.42 10.09
C ASP A 115 -4.34 10.72 9.02
N TYR A 116 -3.82 9.67 8.38
CA TYR A 116 -4.52 8.95 7.31
C TYR A 116 -4.62 7.45 7.54
N GLY A 117 -5.60 6.84 6.86
CA GLY A 117 -5.80 5.39 6.83
C GLY A 117 -6.16 4.79 8.20
N VAL A 118 -5.78 3.53 8.39
CA VAL A 118 -6.11 2.74 9.61
C VAL A 118 -5.37 3.18 10.87
N ARG A 119 -4.29 3.97 10.71
CA ARG A 119 -3.49 4.49 11.81
C ARG A 119 -3.94 5.86 12.30
N ASN A 120 -4.89 6.51 11.61
CA ASN A 120 -5.48 7.76 12.07
C ASN A 120 -6.12 7.58 13.46
N PRO A 121 -5.74 8.38 14.48
CA PRO A 121 -6.27 8.26 15.85
C PRO A 121 -7.80 8.33 15.94
N LYS A 122 -8.46 9.15 15.11
CA LYS A 122 -9.92 9.25 15.03
C LYS A 122 -10.54 7.96 14.51
N VAL A 123 -9.90 7.32 13.51
CA VAL A 123 -10.34 6.02 12.98
C VAL A 123 -10.16 4.94 14.04
N ILE A 124 -9.02 4.88 14.72
CA ILE A 124 -8.78 3.91 15.81
C ILE A 124 -9.82 4.07 16.92
N LYS A 125 -10.06 5.31 17.38
CA LYS A 125 -11.07 5.61 18.41
C LYS A 125 -12.46 5.15 17.96
N ARG A 126 -12.85 5.44 16.72
CA ARG A 126 -14.13 5.02 16.14
C ARG A 126 -14.27 3.49 16.08
N CYS A 127 -13.24 2.78 15.61
CA CYS A 127 -13.24 1.32 15.55
C CYS A 127 -13.42 0.70 16.94
N LYS A 128 -12.71 1.20 17.96
CA LYS A 128 -12.85 0.74 19.36
C LYS A 128 -14.26 0.96 19.91
N ILE A 129 -14.87 2.11 19.61
CA ILE A 129 -16.26 2.41 20.01
C ILE A 129 -17.22 1.42 19.32
N TYR A 130 -17.03 1.17 18.02
CA TYR A 130 -17.86 0.23 17.26
C TYR A 130 -17.73 -1.20 17.79
N GLU A 131 -16.51 -1.68 18.04
CA GLU A 131 -16.23 -2.98 18.64
C GLU A 131 -16.94 -3.13 19.99
N SER A 132 -16.77 -2.15 20.88
CA SER A 132 -17.43 -2.12 22.19
C SER A 132 -18.96 -2.17 22.09
N LYS A 133 -19.53 -1.47 21.10
CA LYS A 133 -20.98 -1.47 20.84
C LYS A 133 -21.47 -2.84 20.37
N VAL A 134 -20.74 -3.50 19.48
CA VAL A 134 -21.08 -4.83 18.98
C VAL A 134 -21.00 -5.87 20.09
N ILE A 135 -19.93 -5.84 20.91
CA ILE A 135 -19.79 -6.72 22.08
C ILE A 135 -21.01 -6.60 23.00
N LYS A 136 -21.41 -5.37 23.35
CA LYS A 136 -22.62 -5.11 24.16
C LYS A 136 -23.90 -5.67 23.55
N TYR A 137 -24.01 -5.75 22.23
CA TYR A 137 -25.16 -6.40 21.60
C TYR A 137 -25.10 -7.92 21.67
N LEU A 138 -23.91 -8.51 21.50
CA LEU A 138 -23.72 -9.95 21.63
C LEU A 138 -23.96 -10.43 23.08
N GLU A 139 -23.52 -9.66 24.07
CA GLU A 139 -23.72 -9.95 25.50
C GLU A 139 -25.20 -10.04 25.89
N LYS A 140 -26.07 -9.28 25.21
CA LYS A 140 -27.54 -9.38 25.41
C LYS A 140 -28.14 -10.67 24.87
N LEU A 141 -27.42 -11.37 24.01
CA LEU A 141 -27.91 -12.55 23.29
C LEU A 141 -27.33 -13.84 23.83
N GLY A 142 -26.11 -13.81 24.37
CA GLY A 142 -25.43 -14.98 24.95
C GLY A 142 -24.09 -14.62 25.57
N ASP A 143 -23.30 -15.62 25.93
CA ASP A 143 -22.03 -15.41 26.63
C ASP A 143 -20.95 -14.90 25.67
N VAL A 144 -20.28 -13.82 26.04
CA VAL A 144 -19.18 -13.23 25.26
C VAL A 144 -17.90 -13.21 26.08
N LYS A 145 -16.80 -13.64 25.47
CA LYS A 145 -15.45 -13.48 25.99
C LYS A 145 -14.65 -12.57 25.05
N PRO A 146 -14.45 -11.28 25.38
CA PRO A 146 -13.73 -10.35 24.51
C PRO A 146 -12.20 -10.56 24.56
N GLN A 147 -11.51 -10.09 23.52
CA GLN A 147 -10.06 -9.97 23.40
C GLN A 147 -9.29 -11.25 23.75
N VAL A 148 -9.67 -12.38 23.16
CA VAL A 148 -9.08 -13.68 23.47
C VAL A 148 -7.71 -13.81 22.81
N ARG A 149 -6.67 -13.90 23.64
CA ARG A 149 -5.30 -14.13 23.20
C ARG A 149 -5.06 -15.62 22.99
N VAL A 150 -4.60 -15.99 21.80
CA VAL A 150 -4.28 -17.38 21.43
C VAL A 150 -2.97 -17.38 20.67
N LYS A 151 -1.94 -18.02 21.23
CA LYS A 151 -0.55 -17.93 20.73
C LYS A 151 -0.16 -16.45 20.58
N ASN A 152 0.27 -16.03 19.38
CA ASN A 152 0.69 -14.66 19.07
C ASN A 152 -0.41 -13.83 18.40
N LYS A 153 -1.68 -14.20 18.58
CA LYS A 153 -2.83 -13.53 17.94
C LYS A 153 -3.89 -13.13 18.96
N ILE A 154 -4.66 -12.10 18.61
CA ILE A 154 -5.79 -11.61 19.39
C ILE A 154 -7.05 -11.74 18.55
N ILE A 155 -8.04 -12.44 19.09
CA ILE A 155 -9.38 -12.59 18.52
C ILE A 155 -10.29 -11.56 19.20
N ASP A 156 -11.10 -10.84 18.42
CA ASP A 156 -11.94 -9.76 18.94
C ASP A 156 -12.90 -10.25 20.03
N CYS A 157 -13.64 -11.34 19.78
CA CYS A 157 -14.29 -12.10 20.86
C CYS A 157 -14.62 -13.56 20.49
N LEU A 158 -14.87 -14.37 21.51
CA LEU A 158 -15.59 -15.63 21.40
C LEU A 158 -17.03 -15.43 21.88
N PHE A 159 -17.99 -15.98 21.15
CA PHE A 159 -19.41 -15.83 21.44
C PHE A 159 -20.08 -17.20 21.55
N CYS A 160 -20.87 -17.43 22.59
CA CYS A 160 -21.63 -18.65 22.80
C CYS A 160 -23.13 -18.34 22.80
N TYR A 161 -23.87 -19.01 21.92
CA TYR A 161 -25.32 -18.87 21.82
C TYR A 161 -25.96 -20.24 21.60
N ASN A 162 -26.94 -20.59 22.44
CA ASN A 162 -27.62 -21.90 22.38
C ASN A 162 -26.65 -23.09 22.28
N LYS A 163 -25.62 -23.11 23.13
CA LYS A 163 -24.53 -24.11 23.16
C LYS A 163 -23.63 -24.15 21.92
N LYS A 164 -23.86 -23.31 20.91
CA LYS A 164 -22.96 -23.15 19.75
C LYS A 164 -21.92 -22.07 20.06
N LYS A 165 -20.66 -22.38 19.77
CA LYS A 165 -19.54 -21.43 19.90
C LYS A 165 -19.20 -20.82 18.55
N PHE A 166 -18.87 -19.54 18.56
CA PHE A 166 -18.49 -18.73 17.41
C PHE A 166 -17.18 -18.00 17.67
N VAL A 167 -16.32 -17.97 16.67
CA VAL A 167 -15.19 -17.01 16.61
C VAL A 167 -15.69 -15.76 15.93
N VAL A 168 -15.50 -14.60 16.54
CA VAL A 168 -16.06 -13.34 16.03
C VAL A 168 -14.94 -12.37 15.69
N GLU A 169 -15.03 -11.79 14.49
CA GLU A 169 -14.22 -10.67 14.02
C GLU A 169 -15.11 -9.45 13.80
N ILE A 170 -14.76 -8.29 14.34
CA ILE A 170 -15.54 -7.06 14.28
C ILE A 170 -14.79 -6.02 13.46
N LYS A 171 -15.36 -5.62 12.31
CA LYS A 171 -14.72 -4.67 11.38
C LYS A 171 -15.57 -3.43 11.14
N ASP A 172 -15.07 -2.27 11.57
CA ASP A 172 -15.66 -0.96 11.25
C ASP A 172 -15.07 -0.37 9.95
N PHE A 173 -15.23 -1.11 8.85
CA PHE A 173 -14.97 -0.54 7.53
C PHE A 173 -16.08 0.45 7.18
N ARG A 174 -15.72 1.51 6.44
CA ARG A 174 -16.65 2.56 6.01
C ARG A 174 -16.35 2.95 4.57
N SER A 175 -17.34 3.53 3.93
CA SER A 175 -17.25 4.10 2.58
C SER A 175 -16.97 3.04 1.51
N ARG A 176 -15.84 3.15 0.78
CA ARG A 176 -15.55 2.25 -0.36
C ARG A 176 -14.98 0.90 0.06
N ASN A 177 -14.57 0.75 1.32
CA ASN A 177 -13.92 -0.44 1.84
C ASN A 177 -14.97 -1.50 2.20
N ASN A 178 -14.70 -2.74 1.78
CA ASN A 178 -15.57 -3.88 2.04
C ASN A 178 -14.78 -5.04 2.66
N ILE A 179 -15.48 -6.02 3.23
CA ILE A 179 -14.88 -7.28 3.66
C ILE A 179 -14.27 -7.97 2.42
N THR A 180 -12.98 -8.30 2.53
CA THR A 180 -12.18 -8.94 1.49
C THR A 180 -11.83 -10.38 1.88
N LYS A 181 -11.27 -11.14 0.92
CA LYS A 181 -10.76 -12.49 1.16
C LYS A 181 -9.70 -12.56 2.28
N SER A 182 -8.93 -11.49 2.50
CA SER A 182 -7.91 -11.49 3.56
C SER A 182 -8.54 -11.54 4.95
N GLN A 183 -9.69 -10.88 5.14
CA GLN A 183 -10.41 -10.90 6.43
C GLN A 183 -11.06 -12.25 6.68
N ILE A 184 -11.61 -12.88 5.63
CA ILE A 184 -12.16 -14.23 5.71
C ILE A 184 -11.07 -15.23 6.09
N LYS A 185 -9.90 -15.17 5.43
CA LYS A 185 -8.74 -16.02 5.75
C LYS A 185 -8.20 -15.77 7.17
N GLN A 186 -8.25 -14.53 7.66
CA GLN A 186 -7.86 -14.21 9.03
C GLN A 186 -8.78 -14.92 10.03
N LEU A 187 -10.10 -14.81 9.85
CA LEU A 187 -11.07 -15.49 10.69
C LEU A 187 -10.95 -17.02 10.61
N GLU A 188 -10.76 -17.57 9.40
CA GLU A 188 -10.49 -18.99 9.19
C GLU A 188 -9.30 -19.48 10.02
N GLN A 189 -8.20 -18.72 10.04
CA GLN A 189 -7.03 -19.05 10.87
C GLN A 189 -7.37 -19.01 12.37
N TYR A 190 -8.17 -18.05 12.82
CA TYR A 190 -8.61 -17.98 14.21
C TYR A 190 -9.47 -19.18 14.59
N MET A 191 -10.44 -19.54 13.75
CA MET A 191 -11.29 -20.72 13.88
C MET A 191 -10.46 -22.01 14.02
N LYS A 192 -9.47 -22.20 13.15
CA LYS A 192 -8.54 -23.34 13.22
C LYS A 192 -7.71 -23.34 14.51
N LEU A 193 -7.27 -22.17 14.99
CA LEU A 193 -6.47 -22.05 16.21
C LEU A 193 -7.23 -22.42 17.48
N VAL A 194 -8.54 -22.17 17.53
CA VAL A 194 -9.38 -22.47 18.71
C VAL A 194 -10.24 -23.73 18.57
N GLY A 195 -10.20 -24.40 17.41
CA GLY A 195 -10.99 -25.60 17.13
C GLY A 195 -12.51 -25.34 17.07
N ILE A 196 -12.93 -24.19 16.55
CA ILE A 196 -14.34 -23.81 16.42
C ILE A 196 -14.70 -23.64 14.95
N ASN A 197 -15.74 -24.34 14.50
CA ASN A 197 -16.14 -24.39 13.08
C ASN A 197 -17.11 -23.27 12.66
N ASN A 198 -17.65 -22.48 13.59
CA ASN A 198 -18.52 -21.36 13.27
C ASN A 198 -17.81 -20.02 13.46
N GLY A 199 -17.85 -19.17 12.44
CA GLY A 199 -17.25 -17.85 12.42
C GLY A 199 -18.27 -16.76 12.12
N LEU A 200 -18.10 -15.60 12.74
CA LEU A 200 -18.89 -14.39 12.46
C LEU A 200 -17.96 -13.25 12.09
N ILE A 201 -18.26 -12.55 11.00
CA ILE A 201 -17.71 -11.22 10.72
C ILE A 201 -18.84 -10.22 10.94
N ILE A 202 -18.67 -9.29 11.87
CA ILE A 202 -19.67 -8.26 12.16
C ILE A 202 -19.14 -6.91 11.69
N CYS A 203 -19.85 -6.27 10.75
CA CYS A 203 -19.42 -5.03 10.13
C CYS A 203 -20.59 -4.16 9.68
N PRO A 204 -20.43 -2.84 9.49
CA PRO A 204 -21.49 -2.00 8.96
C PRO A 204 -22.00 -2.55 7.62
N LYS A 205 -23.30 -2.42 7.34
CA LYS A 205 -23.95 -3.01 6.16
C LYS A 205 -23.30 -2.56 4.85
N GLU A 206 -22.84 -1.32 4.78
CA GLU A 206 -22.09 -0.75 3.65
C GLU A 206 -20.74 -1.44 3.39
N SER A 207 -20.22 -2.19 4.37
CA SER A 207 -18.95 -2.92 4.30
C SER A 207 -19.09 -4.34 3.75
N PHE A 208 -20.31 -4.79 3.44
CA PHE A 208 -20.48 -6.12 2.88
C PHE A 208 -19.74 -6.31 1.56
N PRO A 209 -19.35 -7.54 1.21
CA PRO A 209 -18.74 -7.83 -0.08
C PRO A 209 -19.62 -7.36 -1.25
N LYS A 210 -19.04 -6.63 -2.21
CA LYS A 210 -19.77 -6.05 -3.37
C LYS A 210 -20.01 -7.02 -4.53
N ARG A 211 -19.17 -8.05 -4.66
CA ARG A 211 -19.30 -9.12 -5.66
C ARG A 211 -19.94 -10.35 -5.00
N ASN A 212 -20.42 -11.32 -5.78
CA ASN A 212 -21.10 -12.59 -5.45
C ASN A 212 -20.56 -13.46 -4.28
N ASN A 213 -19.66 -12.95 -3.43
CA ASN A 213 -19.37 -13.52 -2.12
C ASN A 213 -20.61 -13.38 -1.25
N HIS A 214 -21.29 -14.51 -1.07
CA HIS A 214 -22.45 -14.64 -0.21
C HIS A 214 -22.11 -14.25 1.23
N ARG A 215 -23.11 -13.73 1.96
CA ARG A 215 -23.01 -13.45 3.39
C ARG A 215 -22.79 -14.71 4.22
N ASN A 216 -23.01 -15.89 3.63
CA ASN A 216 -22.68 -17.19 4.20
C ASN A 216 -21.58 -17.80 3.34
N ILE A 217 -20.45 -18.15 3.96
CA ILE A 217 -19.27 -18.68 3.30
C ILE A 217 -18.96 -20.03 3.93
N TYR A 218 -18.88 -21.06 3.10
CA TYR A 218 -18.56 -22.42 3.50
C TYR A 218 -17.18 -22.78 2.94
N ILE A 219 -16.24 -23.14 3.81
CA ILE A 219 -14.89 -23.55 3.46
C ILE A 219 -14.60 -24.84 4.20
N GLU A 220 -14.54 -25.97 3.50
CA GLU A 220 -14.41 -27.30 4.12
C GLU A 220 -15.51 -27.53 5.16
N ASN A 221 -15.15 -27.72 6.43
CA ASN A 221 -16.06 -27.87 7.57
C ASN A 221 -16.36 -26.55 8.30
N LEU A 222 -15.84 -25.43 7.82
CA LEU A 222 -15.98 -24.11 8.44
C LEU A 222 -17.16 -23.34 7.83
N ASN A 223 -17.95 -22.72 8.69
CA ASN A 223 -19.08 -21.88 8.33
C ASN A 223 -18.85 -20.46 8.83
N ILE A 224 -18.74 -19.50 7.91
CA ILE A 224 -18.52 -18.09 8.23
C ILE A 224 -19.74 -17.28 7.77
N LYS A 225 -20.34 -16.52 8.70
CA LYS A 225 -21.44 -15.59 8.39
C LYS A 225 -20.99 -14.14 8.53
N ILE A 226 -21.37 -13.30 7.57
CA ILE A 226 -21.13 -11.85 7.57
C ILE A 226 -22.44 -11.16 7.92
N LEU A 227 -22.46 -10.55 9.10
CA LEU A 227 -23.62 -9.86 9.68
C LEU A 227 -23.33 -8.37 9.85
N SER A 228 -24.37 -7.56 9.86
CA SER A 228 -24.33 -6.18 10.31
C SER A 228 -24.73 -6.05 11.76
N ASP A 229 -24.35 -4.92 12.36
CA ASP A 229 -24.85 -4.53 13.67
C ASP A 229 -26.38 -4.34 13.67
N GLU A 230 -26.99 -4.02 12.53
CA GLU A 230 -28.45 -4.00 12.36
C GLU A 230 -29.06 -5.41 12.44
N ASP A 231 -28.43 -6.40 11.81
CA ASP A 231 -28.93 -7.79 11.85
C ASP A 231 -29.00 -8.32 13.28
N ILE A 232 -28.03 -7.93 14.11
CA ILE A 232 -27.92 -8.34 15.52
C ILE A 232 -28.93 -7.59 16.40
N ARG A 233 -29.27 -6.35 16.04
CA ARG A 233 -30.23 -5.52 16.78
C ARG A 233 -31.69 -5.88 16.51
N GLY A 234 -32.03 -6.14 15.25
CA GLY A 234 -33.42 -6.04 14.76
C GLY A 234 -34.10 -7.37 14.44
N ARG A 235 -33.37 -8.48 14.35
CA ARG A 235 -33.95 -9.79 14.05
C ARG A 235 -33.69 -10.77 15.19
N SER A 236 -34.55 -11.77 15.32
CA SER A 236 -34.22 -12.91 16.18
C SER A 236 -32.93 -13.52 15.64
N ILE A 237 -31.83 -13.35 16.37
CA ILE A 237 -30.52 -13.87 15.98
C ILE A 237 -30.57 -15.39 15.76
N SER A 238 -31.55 -16.05 16.38
CA SER A 238 -31.90 -17.44 16.14
C SER A 238 -32.13 -17.75 14.66
N TYR A 239 -32.80 -16.88 13.89
CA TYR A 239 -33.01 -17.07 12.45
C TYR A 239 -31.69 -17.01 11.68
N LEU A 240 -30.81 -16.08 12.05
CA LEU A 240 -29.51 -15.87 11.39
C LEU A 240 -28.53 -17.00 11.70
N LEU A 241 -28.54 -17.53 12.93
CA LEU A 241 -27.59 -18.54 13.40
C LEU A 241 -28.10 -19.99 13.27
N ASN A 242 -29.43 -20.19 13.12
CA ASN A 242 -30.03 -21.52 12.94
C ASN A 242 -30.55 -21.82 11.54
N ALA A 243 -30.52 -20.88 10.60
CA ALA A 243 -30.69 -21.21 9.18
C ALA A 243 -29.61 -22.23 8.78
N ARG A 244 -30.08 -23.46 8.52
CA ARG A 244 -29.30 -24.61 8.04
C ARG A 244 -28.78 -24.33 6.64
#